data_AF-A0AAW0CM25-F1
#
_entry.id   AF-A0AAW0CM25-F1
#
_cell.length_a   1.000
_cell.length_b   1.000
_cell.length_c   1.000
_cell.angle_alpha   90.00
_cell.angle_beta   90.00
_cell.angle_gamma   90.00
#
_symmetry.space_group_name_H-M   'P 1'
#
loop_
_entity.id
_entity.type
_entity.pdbx_description
1 polymer ?
#
loop_
_entity_poly.entity_id
_entity_poly.type
_entity_poly.pdbx_seq_one_letter_code
_entity_poly.pdbx_strand_id
1 'polypeptide(L)'
;MLLSTAFFTIVTFTLLEFVAAKSGVRVPTPVPCVVETATFEQQKALNDKFNEQFYVTRDIVGAYSHVAADYINHKPDITDGQLVSFNFVYPLLDASNSNSSDITMEILRTAFEPPYAWVHWRADGFLERPTAIFDIYRWNGTCIVEHWDAIEEVPENPVSSHPVF
;
A
#
# COMPACT_ATOMS: atom_id res chain seq x y z
N MET A 1 35.89 -38.85 -2.90
CA MET A 1 35.99 -38.37 -1.51
C MET A 1 36.61 -37.00 -1.54
N LEU A 2 35.79 -35.96 -1.40
CA LEU A 2 36.14 -34.59 -1.01
C LEU A 2 34.80 -33.87 -0.81
N LEU A 3 34.39 -33.80 0.46
CA LEU A 3 33.21 -33.06 0.90
C LEU A 3 33.50 -31.57 0.76
N SER A 4 32.61 -30.83 0.09
CA SER A 4 32.52 -29.38 0.24
C SER A 4 31.16 -29.06 0.83
N THR A 5 31.12 -28.93 2.15
CA THR A 5 29.99 -28.37 2.90
C THR A 5 30.11 -26.86 2.85
N ALA A 6 29.37 -26.22 1.94
CA ALA A 6 29.16 -24.78 1.99
C ALA A 6 28.00 -24.49 2.96
N PHE A 7 28.34 -23.94 4.12
CA PHE A 7 27.39 -23.31 5.03
C PHE A 7 26.86 -22.03 4.37
N PHE A 8 25.62 -22.05 3.88
CA PHE A 8 24.89 -20.82 3.60
C PHE A 8 24.29 -20.34 4.92
N THR A 9 24.98 -19.38 5.54
CA THR A 9 24.49 -18.65 6.71
C THR A 9 23.24 -17.89 6.30
N ILE A 10 22.12 -18.25 6.91
CA ILE A 10 20.86 -17.51 6.88
C ILE A 10 21.12 -16.13 7.49
N VAL A 11 21.16 -15.08 6.68
CA VAL A 11 21.04 -13.70 7.15
C VAL A 11 19.61 -13.25 6.86
N THR A 12 18.67 -13.81 7.63
CA THR A 12 17.34 -13.21 7.81
C THR A 12 17.45 -12.21 8.94
N PHE A 13 17.91 -11.01 8.63
CA PHE A 13 17.66 -9.83 9.46
C PHE A 13 17.37 -8.67 8.52
N THR A 14 16.13 -8.23 8.61
CA THR A 14 15.45 -7.20 7.85
C THR A 14 16.25 -5.90 7.86
N LEU A 15 16.76 -5.50 6.69
CA LEU A 15 17.40 -4.19 6.47
C LEU A 15 16.48 -3.03 6.90
N LEU A 16 15.16 -3.28 6.97
CA LEU A 16 14.12 -2.31 7.31
C LEU A 16 14.11 -1.89 8.79
N GLU A 17 14.43 -2.79 9.74
CA GLU A 17 14.38 -2.46 11.17
C GLU A 17 15.54 -1.55 11.61
N PHE A 18 16.70 -1.65 10.94
CA PHE A 18 17.88 -0.88 11.30
C PHE A 18 17.85 0.58 10.85
N VAL A 19 17.06 0.91 9.82
CA VAL A 19 16.96 2.28 9.30
C VAL A 19 16.07 3.15 10.18
N ALA A 20 14.95 2.61 10.67
CA ALA A 20 14.01 3.34 11.55
C ALA A 20 14.63 3.70 12.91
N ALA A 21 15.46 2.82 13.48
CA ALA A 21 16.08 3.06 14.79
C ALA A 21 17.10 4.22 14.82
N LYS A 22 17.64 4.63 13.66
CA LYS A 22 18.68 5.68 13.59
C LYS A 22 18.14 7.10 13.39
N SER A 23 16.89 7.27 12.94
CA SER A 23 16.36 8.59 12.57
C SER A 23 15.63 9.33 13.71
N GLY A 24 15.29 8.65 14.82
CA GLY A 24 14.51 9.25 15.91
C GLY A 24 13.10 9.68 15.51
N VAL A 25 12.66 9.34 14.29
CA VAL A 25 11.31 9.63 13.79
C VAL A 25 10.36 8.62 14.40
N ARG A 26 9.46 9.11 15.28
CA ARG A 26 8.40 8.28 15.84
C ARG A 26 7.37 8.02 14.75
N VAL A 27 7.39 6.82 14.19
CA VAL A 27 6.32 6.33 13.31
C VAL A 27 5.02 6.27 14.15
N PRO A 28 3.97 7.02 13.79
CA PRO A 28 2.68 6.94 14.47
C PRO A 28 2.08 5.55 14.27
N THR A 29 1.29 5.06 15.23
CA THR A 29 0.59 3.77 15.09
C THR A 29 -0.88 4.05 14.75
N PRO A 30 -1.39 3.59 13.59
CA PRO A 30 -2.80 3.73 13.29
C PRO A 30 -3.64 2.88 14.24
N VAL A 31 -4.85 3.36 14.55
CA VAL A 31 -5.83 2.55 15.30
C VAL A 31 -6.49 1.58 14.32
N PRO A 32 -6.51 0.27 14.58
CA PRO A 32 -7.20 -0.68 13.72
C PRO A 32 -8.70 -0.41 13.64
N CYS A 33 -9.25 -0.55 12.44
CA CYS A 33 -10.69 -0.48 12.23
C CYS A 33 -11.37 -1.69 12.90
N VAL A 34 -12.47 -1.42 13.61
CA VAL A 34 -13.35 -2.45 14.16
C VAL A 34 -14.54 -2.59 13.21
N VAL A 35 -14.78 -3.82 12.74
CA VAL A 35 -15.85 -4.10 11.78
C VAL A 35 -17.21 -3.82 12.42
N GLU A 36 -17.93 -2.86 11.84
CA GLU A 36 -19.32 -2.56 12.14
C GLU A 36 -20.16 -2.70 10.87
N THR A 37 -21.45 -2.97 11.00
CA THR A 37 -22.35 -3.02 9.84
C THR A 37 -22.47 -1.65 9.20
N ALA A 38 -22.37 -1.59 7.87
CA ALA A 38 -22.56 -0.37 7.10
C ALA A 38 -23.60 -0.59 6.00
N THR A 39 -24.42 0.42 5.71
CA THR A 39 -25.20 0.48 4.47
C THR A 39 -24.27 0.68 3.28
N PHE A 40 -24.80 0.46 2.07
CA PHE A 40 -24.08 0.77 0.83
C PHE A 40 -23.53 2.20 0.82
N GLU A 41 -24.37 3.20 1.14
CA GLU A 41 -23.97 4.61 1.13
C GLU A 41 -22.89 4.92 2.17
N GLN A 42 -22.97 4.29 3.35
CA GLN A 42 -21.94 4.44 4.39
C GLN A 42 -20.62 3.84 3.94
N GLN A 43 -20.63 2.62 3.39
CA GLN A 43 -19.41 1.96 2.92
C GLN A 43 -18.80 2.72 1.73
N LYS A 44 -19.62 3.25 0.82
CA LYS A 44 -19.15 4.10 -0.27
C LYS A 44 -18.49 5.37 0.26
N ALA A 45 -19.11 6.06 1.22
CA ALA A 45 -18.54 7.26 1.82
C ALA A 45 -17.20 6.98 2.55
N LEU A 46 -17.09 5.82 3.20
CA LEU A 46 -15.83 5.37 3.80
C LEU A 46 -14.76 5.08 2.75
N ASN A 47 -15.12 4.44 1.64
CA ASN A 47 -14.22 4.24 0.50
C ASN A 47 -13.75 5.57 -0.11
N ASP A 48 -14.65 6.51 -0.33
CA ASP A 48 -14.31 7.83 -0.86
C ASP A 48 -13.34 8.56 0.09
N LYS A 49 -13.58 8.47 1.41
CA LYS A 49 -12.70 9.04 2.43
C LYS A 49 -11.34 8.35 2.48
N PHE A 50 -11.30 7.02 2.40
CA PHE A 50 -10.05 6.27 2.30
C PHE A 50 -9.24 6.72 1.07
N ASN A 51 -9.88 6.86 -0.09
CA ASN A 51 -9.21 7.29 -1.31
C ASN A 51 -8.63 8.71 -1.19
N GLU A 52 -9.39 9.64 -0.62
CA GLU A 52 -8.93 11.01 -0.34
C GLU A 52 -7.73 11.01 0.63
N GLN A 53 -7.79 10.19 1.69
CA GLN A 53 -6.71 10.12 2.67
C GLN A 53 -5.45 9.46 2.09
N PHE A 54 -5.60 8.33 1.40
CA PHE A 54 -4.45 7.56 0.92
C PHE A 54 -3.79 8.20 -0.30
N TYR A 55 -4.57 8.52 -1.34
CA TYR A 55 -4.01 8.89 -2.64
C TYR A 55 -3.91 10.40 -2.86
N VAL A 56 -4.77 11.20 -2.23
CA VAL A 56 -4.86 12.65 -2.49
C VAL A 56 -4.10 13.44 -1.44
N THR A 57 -4.53 13.36 -0.19
CA THR A 57 -3.91 14.10 0.93
C THR A 57 -2.68 13.40 1.50
N ARG A 58 -2.51 12.10 1.19
CA ARG A 58 -1.41 11.24 1.67
C ARG A 58 -1.30 11.24 3.20
N ASP A 59 -2.46 11.31 3.86
CA ASP A 59 -2.68 11.02 5.28
C ASP A 59 -2.72 9.50 5.47
N ILE A 60 -1.55 8.87 5.47
CA ILE A 60 -1.46 7.40 5.52
C ILE A 60 -1.92 6.88 6.88
N VAL A 61 -1.69 7.63 7.96
CA VAL A 61 -2.21 7.28 9.29
C VAL A 61 -3.73 7.24 9.29
N GLY A 62 -4.38 8.27 8.76
CA GLY A 62 -5.83 8.32 8.64
C GLY A 62 -6.40 7.29 7.68
N ALA A 63 -5.74 7.04 6.54
CA ALA A 63 -6.14 6.00 5.61
C ALA A 63 -6.12 4.60 6.25
N TYR A 64 -5.05 4.28 7.00
CA TYR A 64 -4.95 3.00 7.69
C TYR A 64 -5.96 2.85 8.83
N SER A 65 -6.58 3.93 9.34
CA SER A 65 -7.67 3.82 10.32
C SER A 65 -8.93 3.11 9.80
N HIS A 66 -9.04 2.91 8.49
CA HIS A 66 -10.10 2.11 7.85
C HIS A 66 -9.74 0.64 7.69
N VAL A 67 -8.53 0.23 8.05
CA VAL A 67 -8.01 -1.13 7.82
C VAL A 67 -8.11 -1.97 9.10
N ALA A 68 -8.65 -3.18 9.00
CA ALA A 68 -8.76 -4.11 10.12
C ALA A 68 -7.39 -4.65 10.56
N ALA A 69 -7.24 -4.95 11.85
CA ALA A 69 -5.97 -5.41 12.42
C ALA A 69 -5.40 -6.66 11.71
N ASP A 70 -6.28 -7.58 11.34
CA ASP A 70 -6.02 -8.88 10.73
C ASP A 70 -6.27 -8.88 9.20
N TYR A 71 -6.22 -7.71 8.55
CA TYR A 71 -6.47 -7.66 7.10
C TYR A 71 -5.47 -8.53 6.32
N ILE A 72 -5.98 -9.22 5.31
CA ILE A 72 -5.22 -10.14 4.47
C ILE A 72 -4.50 -9.36 3.36
N ASN A 73 -3.22 -9.64 3.14
CA ASN A 73 -2.44 -9.00 2.08
C ASN A 73 -1.99 -10.04 1.04
N HIS A 74 -2.31 -9.78 -0.23
CA HIS A 74 -1.89 -10.65 -1.34
C HIS A 74 -0.63 -10.18 -2.05
N LYS A 75 -0.08 -9.03 -1.65
CA LYS A 75 1.20 -8.53 -2.12
C LYS A 75 2.30 -9.57 -1.82
N PRO A 76 3.04 -10.09 -2.83
CA PRO A 76 3.96 -11.23 -2.63
C PRO A 76 5.09 -11.02 -1.60
N ASP A 77 5.42 -9.77 -1.31
CA ASP A 77 6.51 -9.35 -0.42
C ASP A 77 6.05 -8.86 0.96
N ILE A 78 4.75 -8.88 1.27
CA ILE A 78 4.19 -8.41 2.55
C ILE A 78 3.24 -9.45 3.14
N THR A 79 3.41 -9.80 4.42
CA THR A 79 2.49 -10.70 5.14
C THR A 79 1.24 -9.96 5.62
N ASP A 80 0.22 -10.72 6.03
CA ASP A 80 -1.02 -10.18 6.61
C ASP A 80 -0.80 -9.22 7.80
N GLY A 81 -1.77 -8.34 8.01
CA GLY A 81 -1.93 -7.52 9.21
C GLY A 81 -1.66 -6.03 9.02
N GLN A 82 -2.53 -5.19 9.59
CA GLN A 82 -2.57 -3.73 9.38
C GLN A 82 -1.20 -3.09 9.59
N LEU A 83 -0.58 -3.39 10.74
CA LEU A 83 0.65 -2.75 11.16
C LEU A 83 1.83 -3.14 10.26
N VAL A 84 1.83 -4.37 9.72
CA VAL A 84 2.89 -4.84 8.83
C VAL A 84 2.92 -3.98 7.56
N SER A 85 1.78 -3.83 6.90
CA SER A 85 1.70 -3.00 5.69
C SER A 85 1.79 -1.52 5.98
N PHE A 86 1.24 -1.03 7.09
CA PHE A 86 1.41 0.35 7.49
C PHE A 86 2.90 0.71 7.62
N ASN A 87 3.69 -0.13 8.29
CA ASN A 87 5.12 0.09 8.45
C ASN A 87 5.90 0.02 7.12
N PHE A 88 5.35 -0.66 6.11
CA PHE A 88 5.91 -0.65 4.76
C PHE A 88 5.53 0.61 3.98
N VAL A 89 4.26 1.03 4.01
CA VAL A 89 3.71 2.11 3.18
C VAL A 89 3.98 3.50 3.77
N TYR A 90 3.81 3.69 5.07
CA TYR A 90 3.99 4.98 5.75
C TYR A 90 5.33 5.66 5.44
N PRO A 91 6.50 4.99 5.53
CA PRO A 91 7.77 5.64 5.25
C PRO A 91 7.96 6.06 3.78
N LEU A 92 7.16 5.50 2.87
CA LEU A 92 7.27 5.74 1.42
C LEU A 92 6.33 6.85 0.95
N LEU A 93 5.09 6.88 1.46
CA LEU A 93 4.03 7.68 0.84
C LEU A 93 3.49 8.82 1.70
N ASP A 94 3.67 8.80 3.02
CA ASP A 94 3.05 9.79 3.90
C ASP A 94 3.60 11.20 3.68
N ALA A 95 2.70 12.19 3.49
CA ALA A 95 3.08 13.56 3.17
C ALA A 95 3.93 14.23 4.26
N SER A 96 3.88 13.76 5.51
CA SER A 96 4.73 14.29 6.58
C SER A 96 6.18 13.79 6.51
N ASN A 97 6.47 12.80 5.67
CA ASN A 97 7.79 12.21 5.53
C ASN A 97 8.57 12.82 4.37
N SER A 98 9.74 13.41 4.68
CA SER A 98 10.62 14.06 3.69
C SER A 98 11.12 13.12 2.59
N ASN A 99 11.22 11.82 2.86
CA ASN A 99 11.66 10.84 1.85
C ASN A 99 10.62 10.62 0.74
N SER A 100 9.41 11.15 0.91
CA SER A 100 8.30 10.99 -0.02
C SER A 100 8.05 12.22 -0.90
N SER A 101 8.84 13.29 -0.74
CA SER A 101 8.60 14.58 -1.41
C SER A 101 8.64 14.51 -2.94
N ASP A 102 9.42 13.56 -3.47
CA ASP A 102 9.65 13.42 -4.90
C ASP A 102 8.64 12.43 -5.54
N ILE A 103 7.83 11.76 -4.72
CA ILE A 103 6.78 10.84 -5.18
C ILE A 103 5.50 11.63 -5.41
N THR A 104 4.92 11.50 -6.60
CA THR A 104 3.57 12.02 -6.92
C THR A 104 2.60 10.86 -7.11
N MET A 105 1.36 11.05 -6.68
CA MET A 105 0.29 10.05 -6.79
C MET A 105 -0.91 10.69 -7.50
N GLU A 106 -1.44 10.03 -8.53
CA GLU A 106 -2.60 10.49 -9.28
C GLU A 106 -3.59 9.35 -9.49
N ILE A 107 -4.81 9.49 -8.94
CA ILE A 107 -5.92 8.59 -9.27
C ILE A 107 -6.35 8.85 -10.71
N LEU A 108 -6.37 7.81 -11.53
CA LEU A 108 -6.84 7.88 -12.92
C LEU A 108 -8.29 7.47 -13.05
N ARG A 109 -8.70 6.46 -12.28
CA ARG A 109 -10.08 5.94 -12.25
C ARG A 109 -10.29 5.08 -11.01
N THR A 110 -11.53 5.08 -10.54
CA THR A 110 -11.99 4.21 -9.46
C THR A 110 -13.29 3.53 -9.86
N ALA A 111 -13.54 2.37 -9.26
CA ALA A 111 -14.83 1.71 -9.27
C ALA A 111 -15.16 1.22 -7.87
N PHE A 112 -16.44 1.17 -7.54
CA PHE A 112 -16.91 0.66 -6.25
C PHE A 112 -18.17 -0.17 -6.46
N GLU A 113 -18.04 -1.47 -6.22
CA GLU A 113 -19.11 -2.46 -6.28
C GLU A 113 -18.97 -3.36 -5.05
N PRO A 114 -19.66 -3.03 -3.94
CA PRO A 114 -19.52 -3.72 -2.68
C PRO A 114 -19.59 -5.25 -2.80
N PRO A 115 -18.66 -5.97 -2.13
CA PRO A 115 -17.72 -5.45 -1.15
C PRO A 115 -16.40 -4.88 -1.73
N TYR A 116 -16.26 -4.71 -3.04
CA TYR A 116 -14.98 -4.40 -3.66
C TYR A 116 -14.85 -2.94 -4.11
N ALA A 117 -13.63 -2.41 -3.96
CA ALA A 117 -13.19 -1.15 -4.52
C ALA A 117 -11.97 -1.38 -5.42
N TRP A 118 -11.91 -0.68 -6.55
CA TRP A 118 -10.77 -0.70 -7.47
C TRP A 118 -10.22 0.69 -7.64
N VAL A 119 -8.89 0.80 -7.67
CA VAL A 119 -8.19 2.05 -7.95
C VAL A 119 -7.11 1.77 -8.97
N HIS A 120 -7.15 2.46 -10.10
CA HIS A 120 -6.01 2.56 -11.01
C HIS A 120 -5.40 3.94 -10.84
N TRP A 121 -4.13 3.97 -10.47
CA TRP A 121 -3.41 5.21 -10.17
C TRP A 121 -1.99 5.17 -10.70
N ARG A 122 -1.45 6.36 -10.91
CA ARG A 122 -0.08 6.60 -11.38
C ARG A 122 0.79 7.05 -10.22
N ALA A 123 1.99 6.49 -10.16
CA ALA A 123 3.09 6.99 -9.33
C ALA A 123 4.25 7.46 -10.20
N ASP A 124 4.78 8.66 -9.94
CA ASP A 124 6.09 9.09 -10.44
C ASP A 124 7.06 9.21 -9.27
N GLY A 125 8.35 9.00 -9.51
CA GLY A 125 9.40 9.07 -8.48
C GLY A 125 9.43 7.87 -7.52
N PHE A 126 8.54 6.89 -7.69
CA PHE A 126 8.50 5.65 -6.90
C PHE A 126 9.49 4.59 -7.39
N LEU A 127 9.58 4.42 -8.71
CA LEU A 127 10.55 3.58 -9.42
C LEU A 127 11.29 4.43 -10.48
N GLU A 128 12.09 3.80 -11.33
CA GLU A 128 12.86 4.50 -12.37
C GLU A 128 11.94 5.18 -13.40
N ARG A 129 10.80 4.56 -13.72
CA ARG A 129 9.82 5.08 -14.67
C ARG A 129 8.45 5.34 -14.01
N PRO A 130 7.58 6.14 -14.64
CA PRO A 130 6.19 6.24 -14.22
C PRO A 130 5.59 4.85 -14.06
N THR A 131 4.87 4.63 -12.97
CA THR A 131 4.36 3.31 -12.59
C THR A 131 2.84 3.34 -12.56
N ALA A 132 2.21 2.37 -13.20
CA ALA A 132 0.79 2.09 -13.07
C ALA A 132 0.56 1.08 -11.94
N ILE A 133 -0.37 1.41 -11.04
CA ILE A 133 -0.74 0.54 -9.94
C ILE A 133 -2.25 0.32 -9.97
N PHE A 134 -2.63 -0.95 -9.81
CA PHE A 134 -4.01 -1.38 -9.67
C PHE A 134 -4.19 -1.97 -8.29
N ASP A 135 -4.93 -1.26 -7.43
CA ASP A 135 -5.32 -1.77 -6.13
C ASP A 135 -6.75 -2.30 -6.18
N ILE A 136 -6.98 -3.40 -5.48
CA ILE A 136 -8.30 -3.92 -5.16
C ILE A 136 -8.40 -4.02 -3.65
N TYR A 137 -9.46 -3.47 -3.07
CA TYR A 137 -9.75 -3.59 -1.65
C TYR A 137 -11.08 -4.31 -1.45
N ARG A 138 -11.12 -5.26 -0.52
CA ARG A 138 -12.38 -5.82 -0.03
C ARG A 138 -12.76 -5.17 1.30
N TRP A 139 -13.97 -4.65 1.34
CA TRP A 139 -14.62 -4.09 2.50
C TRP A 139 -15.47 -5.14 3.22
N ASN A 140 -15.50 -5.09 4.55
CA ASN A 140 -16.46 -5.77 5.40
C ASN A 140 -17.05 -4.74 6.35
N GLY A 141 -18.31 -4.39 6.12
CA GLY A 141 -18.96 -3.35 6.90
C GLY A 141 -18.21 -2.02 6.77
N THR A 142 -17.69 -1.50 7.87
CA THR A 142 -16.92 -0.25 7.93
C THR A 142 -15.43 -0.36 7.58
N CYS A 143 -14.88 -1.57 7.43
CA CYS A 143 -13.42 -1.76 7.34
C CYS A 143 -12.97 -2.39 6.03
N ILE A 144 -11.76 -2.05 5.59
CA ILE A 144 -10.97 -2.82 4.63
C ILE A 144 -10.37 -4.03 5.36
N VAL A 145 -10.59 -5.21 4.81
CA VAL A 145 -10.16 -6.48 5.40
C VAL A 145 -9.28 -7.32 4.48
N GLU A 146 -9.08 -6.90 3.23
CA GLU A 146 -8.25 -7.60 2.26
C GLU A 146 -7.80 -6.66 1.14
N HIS A 147 -6.58 -6.86 0.63
CA HIS A 147 -5.98 -6.05 -0.42
C HIS A 147 -5.20 -6.90 -1.43
N TRP A 148 -5.30 -6.51 -2.70
CA TRP A 148 -4.47 -7.00 -3.81
C TRP A 148 -3.89 -5.80 -4.57
N ASP A 149 -2.64 -5.92 -5.01
CA ASP A 149 -2.02 -4.97 -5.93
C ASP A 149 -1.45 -5.66 -7.18
N ALA A 150 -1.40 -4.90 -8.27
CA ALA A 150 -0.53 -5.14 -9.41
C ALA A 150 0.22 -3.85 -9.73
N ILE A 151 1.54 -3.94 -9.86
CA ILE A 151 2.44 -2.81 -10.08
C ILE A 151 3.18 -3.05 -11.40
N GLU A 152 3.10 -2.10 -12.32
CA GLU A 152 3.76 -2.16 -13.61
C GLU A 152 4.43 -0.83 -13.93
N GLU A 153 5.75 -0.82 -14.10
CA GLU A 153 6.43 0.34 -14.67
C GLU A 153 6.06 0.49 -16.14
N VAL A 154 5.76 1.72 -16.58
CA VAL A 154 5.53 2.02 -18.00
C VAL A 154 6.72 1.50 -18.83
N PRO A 155 6.48 0.68 -19.86
CA PRO A 155 7.56 0.16 -20.69
C PRO A 155 8.34 1.27 -21.38
N GLU A 156 9.67 1.17 -21.42
CA GLU A 156 10.51 2.11 -22.17
C GLU A 156 10.22 2.03 -23.68
N ASN A 157 9.95 0.82 -24.17
CA ASN A 157 9.70 0.52 -25.58
C ASN A 157 8.36 -0.23 -25.74
N PRO A 158 7.21 0.45 -25.57
CA PRO A 158 5.91 -0.21 -25.66
C PRO A 158 5.61 -0.64 -27.10
N VAL A 159 5.07 -1.85 -27.24
CA VAL A 159 4.53 -2.33 -28.53
C VAL A 159 3.18 -1.67 -28.83
N SER A 160 2.38 -1.40 -27.80
CA SER A 160 1.08 -0.72 -27.91
C SER A 160 1.27 0.76 -28.27
N SER A 161 0.41 1.28 -29.15
CA SER A 161 0.35 2.72 -29.47
C SER A 161 -0.52 3.54 -28.50
N HIS A 162 -1.09 2.90 -27.48
CA HIS A 162 -1.96 3.55 -26.49
C HIS A 162 -1.22 3.77 -25.17
N PRO A 163 -1.49 4.89 -24.47
CA PRO A 163 -0.90 5.11 -23.15
C PRO A 163 -1.40 4.06 -22.15
N VAL A 164 -0.55 3.75 -21.16
CA VAL A 164 -0.90 2.87 -20.02
C VAL A 164 -1.96 3.55 -19.13
N PHE A 165 -1.87 4.88 -19.02
CA PHE A 165 -2.77 5.74 -18.24
C PHE A 165 -3.98 6.19 -19.06
#